data_AF-A0A0A9ZHD4-F1
#
_entry.id   AF-A0A0A9ZHD4-F1
#
_cell.length_a   1.000
_cell.length_b   1.000
_cell.length_c   1.000
_cell.angle_alpha   90.00
_cell.angle_beta   90.00
_cell.angle_gamma   90.00
#
_symmetry.space_group_name_H-M   'P 1'
#
loop_
_entity.id
_entity.type
_entity.pdbx_description
1 polymer ?
#
loop_
_entity_poly.entity_id
_entity_poly.type
_entity_poly.pdbx_seq_one_letter_code
_entity_poly.pdbx_strand_id
1 'polypeptide(L)'
;MSSKILNNDAELFAKIVVDAIVSVRTVNDFGDIVYPRKAVSILLQHGRSLHESRLVHGFAMNLSRAAQGMPSSVQHAKIALVDFDLRAVKMKLGMNITITDPSKAEAIRQRELDITKERIQKMIAAGANVIMTTWGIEDSMMKYMVDSHILGVRRVKKEDMRRIAKTTGATIVHTMSNLEGDEVFESQ
;
A
#
# COMPACT_ATOMS: atom_id res chain seq x y z
N MET A 1 19.63 -7.75 -28.28
CA MET A 1 19.92 -6.47 -27.58
C MET A 1 21.12 -5.70 -28.14
N SER A 2 21.80 -6.21 -29.18
CA SER A 2 23.04 -5.60 -29.70
C SER A 2 22.86 -4.33 -30.57
N SER A 3 21.65 -4.03 -31.05
CA SER A 3 21.41 -2.93 -32.00
C SER A 3 20.94 -1.60 -31.38
N LYS A 4 21.09 -1.39 -30.06
CA LYS A 4 20.68 -0.15 -29.37
C LYS A 4 21.87 0.45 -28.62
N ILE A 5 21.72 1.71 -28.17
CA ILE A 5 22.68 2.45 -27.32
C ILE A 5 23.16 1.63 -26.09
N LEU A 6 22.39 0.61 -25.70
CA LEU A 6 22.68 -0.36 -24.66
C LEU A 6 23.71 -1.44 -25.02
N ASN A 7 24.39 -1.38 -26.19
CA ASN A 7 25.27 -2.46 -26.64
C ASN A 7 26.43 -2.74 -25.68
N ASN A 8 26.98 -1.71 -25.03
CA ASN A 8 28.05 -1.86 -24.04
C ASN A 8 27.56 -2.53 -22.74
N ASP A 9 26.26 -2.47 -22.45
CA ASP A 9 25.63 -3.03 -21.24
C ASP A 9 24.72 -4.22 -21.55
N ALA A 10 24.80 -4.75 -22.77
CA ALA A 10 23.87 -5.75 -23.24
C ALA A 10 23.90 -7.02 -22.37
N GLU A 11 25.06 -7.38 -21.84
CA GLU A 11 25.24 -8.55 -20.98
C GLU A 11 24.57 -8.38 -19.61
N LEU A 12 24.75 -7.21 -18.97
CA LEU A 12 24.12 -6.87 -17.69
C LEU A 12 22.60 -6.94 -17.80
N PHE A 13 22.02 -6.25 -18.79
CA PHE A 13 20.58 -6.25 -18.99
C PHE A 13 20.05 -7.61 -19.45
N ALA A 14 20.81 -8.38 -20.23
CA ALA A 14 20.39 -9.72 -20.63
C ALA A 14 20.21 -10.63 -19.42
N LYS A 15 21.17 -10.61 -18.47
CA LYS A 15 21.06 -11.36 -17.22
C LYS A 15 19.84 -10.93 -16.40
N ILE A 16 19.66 -9.62 -16.20
CA ILE A 16 18.51 -9.07 -15.47
C ILE A 16 17.17 -9.51 -16.08
N VAL A 17 17.04 -9.45 -17.41
CA VAL A 17 15.80 -9.81 -18.10
C VAL A 17 15.50 -11.30 -17.97
N VAL A 18 16.51 -12.16 -18.12
CA VAL A 18 16.35 -13.61 -17.96
C VAL A 18 15.93 -13.94 -16.53
N ASP A 19 16.63 -13.41 -15.54
CA ASP A 19 16.33 -13.65 -14.12
C ASP A 19 14.93 -13.15 -13.75
N ALA A 20 14.54 -11.97 -14.24
CA ALA A 20 13.21 -11.40 -14.03
C ALA A 20 12.09 -12.29 -14.60
N ILE A 21 12.23 -12.75 -15.86
CA ILE A 21 11.21 -13.58 -16.50
C ILE A 21 11.11 -14.95 -15.83
N VAL A 22 12.24 -15.56 -15.45
CA VAL A 22 12.25 -16.84 -14.74
C VAL A 22 11.53 -16.73 -13.39
N SER A 23 11.71 -15.61 -12.67
CA SER A 23 11.06 -15.39 -11.36
C SER A 23 9.54 -15.29 -11.39
N VAL A 24 8.94 -14.90 -12.52
CA VAL A 24 7.48 -14.74 -12.64
C VAL A 24 6.79 -15.96 -13.24
N ARG A 25 7.49 -17.09 -13.36
CA ARG A 25 6.96 -18.35 -13.88
C ARG A 25 5.70 -18.75 -13.10
N THR A 26 4.59 -18.91 -13.80
CA THR A 26 3.33 -19.41 -13.24
C THR A 26 2.87 -20.63 -14.02
N VAL A 27 2.22 -21.57 -13.33
CA VAL A 27 1.59 -22.73 -13.97
C VAL A 27 0.10 -22.43 -14.07
N ASN A 28 -0.47 -22.55 -15.27
CA ASN A 28 -1.90 -22.45 -15.48
C ASN A 28 -2.62 -23.67 -14.90
N ASP A 29 -3.93 -23.59 -14.75
CA ASP A 29 -4.77 -24.70 -14.27
C ASP A 29 -4.66 -25.97 -15.15
N PHE A 30 -4.26 -25.80 -16.41
CA PHE A 30 -4.03 -26.88 -17.38
C PHE A 30 -2.62 -27.50 -17.31
N GLY A 31 -1.75 -27.04 -16.39
CA GLY A 31 -0.37 -27.53 -16.25
C GLY A 31 0.65 -26.83 -17.16
N ASP A 32 0.21 -25.91 -18.02
CA ASP A 32 1.09 -25.16 -18.90
C ASP A 32 1.90 -24.11 -18.15
N ILE A 33 3.19 -24.00 -18.52
CA ILE A 33 4.08 -22.98 -17.98
C ILE A 33 3.87 -21.66 -18.73
N VAL A 34 3.40 -20.64 -18.03
CA VAL A 34 3.21 -19.29 -18.57
C VAL A 34 4.13 -18.29 -17.88
N TYR A 35 4.68 -17.39 -18.68
CA TYR A 35 5.52 -16.29 -18.24
C TYR A 35 4.78 -14.95 -18.43
N PRO A 36 4.00 -14.49 -17.43
CA PRO A 36 3.22 -13.27 -17.53
C PRO A 36 4.12 -12.03 -17.51
N ARG A 37 4.41 -11.48 -18.71
CA ARG A 37 5.24 -10.27 -18.86
C ARG A 37 4.72 -9.07 -18.04
N LYS A 38 3.41 -8.97 -17.84
CA LYS A 38 2.75 -7.90 -17.05
C LYS A 38 3.06 -7.96 -15.55
N ALA A 39 3.60 -9.08 -15.06
CA ALA A 39 4.01 -9.24 -13.67
C ALA A 39 5.36 -8.57 -13.37
N VAL A 40 6.19 -8.36 -14.40
CA VAL A 40 7.47 -7.66 -14.25
C VAL A 40 7.21 -6.15 -14.31
N SER A 41 7.56 -5.45 -13.23
CA SER A 41 7.48 -3.99 -13.15
C SER A 41 8.85 -3.38 -13.46
N ILE A 42 8.86 -2.34 -14.29
CA ILE A 42 10.06 -1.55 -14.58
C ILE A 42 9.91 -0.19 -13.90
N LEU A 43 10.74 0.06 -12.90
CA LEU A 43 10.79 1.34 -12.20
C LEU A 43 12.00 2.14 -12.70
N LEU A 44 11.74 3.26 -13.37
CA LEU A 44 12.80 4.18 -13.79
C LEU A 44 13.06 5.21 -12.68
N GLN A 45 14.33 5.31 -12.27
CA GLN A 45 14.80 6.33 -11.34
C GLN A 45 15.90 7.14 -12.03
N HIS A 46 15.73 8.45 -12.09
CA HIS A 46 16.70 9.35 -12.71
C HIS A 46 17.84 9.68 -11.74
N GLY A 47 19.01 10.01 -12.28
CA GLY A 47 20.15 10.52 -11.50
C GLY A 47 21.26 9.51 -11.22
N ARG A 48 21.19 8.30 -11.76
CA ARG A 48 22.25 7.26 -11.66
C ARG A 48 22.65 6.74 -13.04
N SER A 49 23.79 6.06 -13.11
CA SER A 49 24.28 5.42 -14.33
C SER A 49 23.46 4.17 -14.69
N LEU A 50 23.44 3.80 -15.98
CA LEU A 50 22.79 2.58 -16.46
C LEU A 50 23.36 1.32 -15.80
N HIS A 51 24.66 1.32 -15.49
CA HIS A 51 25.35 0.21 -14.83
C HIS A 51 24.84 -0.07 -13.40
N GLU A 52 24.16 0.88 -12.76
CA GLU A 52 23.58 0.71 -11.41
C GLU A 52 22.18 0.07 -11.45
N SER A 53 21.69 -0.27 -12.64
CA SER A 53 20.43 -1.00 -12.80
C SER A 53 20.54 -2.37 -12.17
N ARG A 54 19.60 -2.70 -11.29
CA ARG A 54 19.56 -4.00 -10.61
C ARG A 54 18.16 -4.58 -10.61
N LEU A 55 18.09 -5.91 -10.63
CA LEU A 55 16.86 -6.63 -10.35
C LEU A 55 16.55 -6.55 -8.86
N VAL A 56 15.30 -6.26 -8.51
CA VAL A 56 14.80 -6.34 -7.13
C VAL A 56 13.95 -7.60 -7.04
N HIS A 57 14.36 -8.53 -6.17
CA HIS A 57 13.55 -9.72 -5.85
C HIS A 57 12.41 -9.31 -4.91
N GLY A 58 11.33 -8.82 -5.49
CA GLY A 58 10.16 -8.33 -4.78
C GLY A 58 9.45 -7.24 -5.57
N PHE A 59 8.77 -6.36 -4.86
CA PHE A 59 8.04 -5.25 -5.46
C PHE A 59 8.67 -3.90 -5.08
N ALA A 60 8.82 -3.01 -6.06
CA ALA A 60 9.33 -1.66 -5.86
C ALA A 60 8.33 -0.63 -6.40
N MET A 61 8.15 0.45 -5.65
CA MET A 61 7.26 1.55 -6.00
C MET A 61 7.93 2.89 -5.71
N ASN A 62 7.61 3.90 -6.52
CA ASN A 62 8.07 5.28 -6.30
C ASN A 62 7.07 6.03 -5.42
N LEU A 63 6.89 5.57 -4.19
CA LEU A 63 6.08 6.24 -3.18
C LEU A 63 6.92 6.49 -1.94
N SER A 64 6.73 7.64 -1.33
CA SER A 64 7.36 8.02 -0.08
C SER A 64 6.47 7.66 1.11
N ARG A 65 7.12 7.59 2.28
CA ARG A 65 6.43 7.49 3.58
C ARG A 65 5.48 8.67 3.73
N ALA A 66 4.32 8.44 4.35
CA ALA A 66 3.30 9.46 4.49
C ALA A 66 3.79 10.64 5.35
N ALA A 67 4.59 10.38 6.40
CA ALA A 67 5.24 11.39 7.22
C ALA A 67 6.73 11.07 7.47
N GLN A 68 7.55 12.09 7.70
CA GLN A 68 9.00 11.93 7.91
C GLN A 68 9.35 11.20 9.21
N GLY A 69 8.52 11.33 10.24
CA GLY A 69 8.69 10.65 11.53
C GLY A 69 8.42 9.15 11.52
N MET A 70 7.91 8.59 10.40
CA MET A 70 7.67 7.16 10.26
C MET A 70 9.00 6.39 10.10
N PRO A 71 9.08 5.10 10.48
CA PRO A 71 10.28 4.31 10.32
C PRO A 71 10.74 4.25 8.85
N SER A 72 12.06 4.26 8.61
CA SER A 72 12.64 4.17 7.26
C SER A 72 12.75 2.73 6.75
N SER A 73 12.87 1.77 7.69
CA SER A 73 12.95 0.35 7.43
C SER A 73 12.15 -0.39 8.49
N VAL A 74 11.43 -1.42 8.05
CA VAL A 74 10.61 -2.28 8.93
C VAL A 74 11.04 -3.72 8.67
N GLN A 75 11.49 -4.40 9.71
CA GLN A 75 11.82 -5.82 9.67
C GLN A 75 10.57 -6.65 10.00
N HIS A 76 10.41 -7.82 9.38
CA HIS A 76 9.24 -8.70 9.56
C HIS A 76 7.90 -7.96 9.40
N ALA A 77 7.72 -7.34 8.22
CA ALA A 77 6.55 -6.52 7.93
C ALA A 77 5.25 -7.35 7.86
N LYS A 78 4.27 -7.01 8.71
CA LYS A 78 2.86 -7.40 8.61
C LYS A 78 2.10 -6.23 7.97
N ILE A 79 1.69 -6.42 6.72
CA ILE A 79 1.19 -5.36 5.85
C ILE A 79 -0.33 -5.38 5.80
N ALA A 80 -0.97 -4.31 6.27
CA ALA A 80 -2.39 -4.08 6.07
C ALA A 80 -2.62 -3.35 4.73
N LEU A 81 -3.34 -4.00 3.83
CA LEU A 81 -3.71 -3.45 2.53
C LEU A 81 -5.17 -2.99 2.56
N VAL A 82 -5.42 -1.68 2.46
CA VAL A 82 -6.77 -1.10 2.52
C VAL A 82 -7.13 -0.32 1.26
N ASP A 83 -8.35 -0.49 0.76
CA ASP A 83 -8.90 0.24 -0.40
C ASP A 83 -9.99 1.26 0.02
N PHE A 84 -9.81 1.87 1.18
CA PHE A 84 -10.64 2.96 1.67
C PHE A 84 -9.78 4.07 2.28
N ASP A 85 -10.45 5.17 2.55
CA ASP A 85 -9.83 6.43 2.92
C ASP A 85 -9.63 6.55 4.44
N LEU A 86 -8.44 7.02 4.85
CA LEU A 86 -8.08 7.24 6.25
C LEU A 86 -8.14 8.75 6.58
N ARG A 87 -9.29 9.35 6.26
CA ARG A 87 -9.66 10.74 6.56
C ARG A 87 -10.92 10.77 7.41
N ALA A 88 -11.11 11.86 8.14
CA ALA A 88 -12.32 12.13 8.92
C ALA A 88 -13.57 11.77 8.11
N VAL A 89 -14.40 10.89 8.69
CA VAL A 89 -15.57 10.36 8.00
C VAL A 89 -16.57 11.48 7.84
N LYS A 90 -16.73 11.96 6.60
CA LYS A 90 -17.76 12.94 6.28
C LYS A 90 -19.13 12.29 6.19
N MET A 91 -20.13 13.07 6.56
CA MET A 91 -21.53 12.68 6.40
C MET A 91 -21.86 12.39 4.93
N LYS A 92 -22.68 11.35 4.70
CA LYS A 92 -23.14 10.99 3.36
C LYS A 92 -24.07 12.08 2.82
N LEU A 93 -24.05 12.25 1.50
CA LEU A 93 -24.87 13.21 0.78
C LEU A 93 -26.36 13.00 1.14
N GLY A 94 -27.07 14.05 1.57
CA GLY A 94 -28.48 14.00 1.97
C GLY A 94 -28.73 13.85 3.47
N MET A 95 -27.69 13.67 4.30
CA MET A 95 -27.82 13.73 5.75
C MET A 95 -27.63 15.18 6.24
N ASN A 96 -28.68 15.77 6.80
CA ASN A 96 -28.63 17.11 7.40
C ASN A 96 -28.67 16.97 8.93
N ILE A 97 -27.64 17.48 9.61
CA ILE A 97 -27.66 17.58 11.07
C ILE A 97 -27.97 19.02 11.44
N THR A 98 -29.11 19.23 12.09
CA THR A 98 -29.45 20.53 12.68
C THR A 98 -28.72 20.68 14.00
N ILE A 99 -27.65 21.48 14.00
CA ILE A 99 -26.89 21.78 15.20
C ILE A 99 -27.57 22.94 15.93
N THR A 100 -28.09 22.68 17.12
CA THR A 100 -28.74 23.68 17.97
C THR A 100 -27.80 24.35 18.97
N ASP A 101 -26.61 23.76 19.20
CA ASP A 101 -25.64 24.22 20.20
C ASP A 101 -24.20 24.11 19.62
N PRO A 102 -23.37 25.16 19.72
CA PRO A 102 -21.97 25.12 19.29
C PRO A 102 -21.14 23.97 19.88
N SER A 103 -21.42 23.56 21.12
CA SER A 103 -20.69 22.46 21.77
C SER A 103 -20.90 21.12 21.06
N LYS A 104 -22.09 20.90 20.49
CA LYS A 104 -22.41 19.70 19.72
C LYS A 104 -21.70 19.68 18.36
N ALA A 105 -21.42 20.85 17.78
CA ALA A 105 -20.64 20.94 16.54
C ALA A 105 -19.23 20.37 16.73
N GLU A 106 -18.58 20.75 17.82
CA GLU A 106 -17.22 20.26 18.12
C GLU A 106 -17.21 18.77 18.47
N ALA A 107 -18.21 18.29 19.22
CA ALA A 107 -18.36 16.87 19.52
C ALA A 107 -18.54 16.02 18.25
N ILE A 108 -19.31 16.51 17.26
CA ILE A 108 -19.45 15.85 15.96
C ILE A 108 -18.11 15.79 15.24
N ARG A 109 -17.40 16.92 15.14
CA ARG A 109 -16.07 16.99 14.50
C ARG A 109 -15.08 16.02 15.15
N GLN A 110 -15.09 15.94 16.48
CA GLN A 110 -14.25 15.01 17.23
C GLN A 110 -14.62 13.56 16.92
N ARG A 111 -15.92 13.24 16.87
CA ARG A 111 -16.39 11.88 16.55
C ARG A 111 -16.00 11.43 15.14
N GLU A 112 -16.03 12.32 14.15
CA GLU A 112 -15.59 12.02 12.77
C GLU A 112 -14.10 11.61 12.72
N LEU A 113 -13.26 12.24 13.55
CA LEU A 113 -11.85 11.91 13.69
C LEU A 113 -11.66 10.60 14.48
N ASP A 114 -12.39 10.43 15.58
CA ASP A 114 -12.28 9.26 16.45
C ASP A 114 -12.62 7.96 15.71
N ILE A 115 -13.63 7.96 14.82
CA ILE A 115 -13.95 6.79 13.99
C ILE A 115 -12.73 6.33 13.17
N THR A 116 -12.02 7.27 12.56
CA THR A 116 -10.85 6.95 11.73
C THR A 116 -9.68 6.47 12.60
N LYS A 117 -9.52 7.07 13.79
CA LYS A 117 -8.52 6.66 14.77
C LYS A 117 -8.77 5.24 15.27
N GLU A 118 -10.02 4.91 15.62
CA GLU A 118 -10.45 3.56 16.03
C GLU A 118 -10.15 2.52 14.95
N ARG A 119 -10.39 2.83 13.67
CA ARG A 119 -10.03 1.95 12.54
C ARG A 119 -8.55 1.68 12.45
N ILE A 120 -7.72 2.72 12.57
CA ILE A 120 -6.27 2.55 12.57
C ILE A 120 -5.87 1.68 13.76
N GLN A 121 -6.34 1.99 14.97
CA GLN A 121 -6.07 1.21 16.18
C GLN A 121 -6.40 -0.28 16.02
N LYS A 122 -7.49 -0.62 15.35
CA LYS A 122 -7.85 -2.02 15.07
C LYS A 122 -6.82 -2.71 14.16
N MET A 123 -6.30 -2.01 13.15
CA MET A 123 -5.20 -2.54 12.31
C MET A 123 -3.92 -2.74 13.12
N ILE A 124 -3.61 -1.80 14.03
CA ILE A 124 -2.45 -1.93 14.94
C ILE A 124 -2.64 -3.13 15.87
N ALA A 125 -3.83 -3.28 16.45
CA ALA A 125 -4.17 -4.35 17.37
C ALA A 125 -4.12 -5.74 16.70
N ALA A 126 -4.48 -5.82 15.42
CA ALA A 126 -4.28 -7.01 14.59
C ALA A 126 -2.78 -7.31 14.30
N GLY A 127 -1.89 -6.40 14.67
CA GLY A 127 -0.44 -6.55 14.56
C GLY A 127 0.15 -6.00 13.26
N ALA A 128 -0.57 -5.15 12.52
CA ALA A 128 -0.02 -4.51 11.32
C ALA A 128 1.07 -3.48 11.69
N ASN A 129 2.24 -3.58 11.07
CA ASN A 129 3.34 -2.61 11.22
C ASN A 129 3.54 -1.74 9.98
N VAL A 130 2.93 -2.11 8.86
CA VAL A 130 2.86 -1.32 7.64
C VAL A 130 1.39 -1.21 7.21
N ILE A 131 0.90 0.01 6.97
CA ILE A 131 -0.45 0.27 6.47
C ILE A 131 -0.34 0.95 5.10
N MET A 132 -0.93 0.34 4.08
CA MET A 132 -0.95 0.85 2.72
C MET A 132 -2.38 1.13 2.29
N THR A 133 -2.67 2.37 1.90
CA THR A 133 -3.97 2.77 1.37
C THR A 133 -3.88 3.24 -0.08
N THR A 134 -4.92 2.92 -0.85
CA THR A 134 -5.11 3.48 -2.20
C THR A 134 -5.49 4.96 -2.18
N TRP A 135 -6.04 5.43 -1.05
CA TRP A 135 -6.54 6.78 -0.85
C TRP A 135 -5.57 7.62 -0.01
N GLY A 136 -6.08 8.66 0.66
CA GLY A 136 -5.28 9.53 1.50
C GLY A 136 -5.18 9.02 2.93
N ILE A 137 -4.21 9.59 3.64
CA ILE A 137 -4.15 9.58 5.11
C ILE A 137 -4.16 11.04 5.53
N GLU A 138 -5.03 11.38 6.49
CA GLU A 138 -5.10 12.72 7.08
C GLU A 138 -3.91 12.99 8.01
N ASP A 139 -3.53 14.26 8.14
CA ASP A 139 -2.37 14.68 8.95
C ASP A 139 -2.50 14.32 10.43
N SER A 140 -3.71 14.43 10.99
CA SER A 140 -4.04 14.01 12.36
C SER A 140 -3.78 12.51 12.58
N MET A 141 -4.12 11.69 11.58
CA MET A 141 -3.91 10.24 11.60
C MET A 141 -2.44 9.88 11.36
N MET A 142 -1.73 10.62 10.52
CA MET A 142 -0.29 10.41 10.30
C MET A 142 0.51 10.60 11.60
N LYS A 143 0.18 11.61 12.41
CA LYS A 143 0.79 11.79 13.74
C LYS A 143 0.58 10.56 14.62
N TYR A 144 -0.65 10.06 14.67
CA TYR A 144 -0.99 8.87 15.46
C TYR A 144 -0.20 7.62 15.03
N MET A 145 -0.01 7.43 13.73
CA MET A 145 0.79 6.34 13.18
C MET A 145 2.28 6.49 13.48
N VAL A 146 2.81 7.73 13.49
CA VAL A 146 4.19 8.03 13.88
C VAL A 146 4.41 7.67 15.35
N ASP A 147 3.52 8.11 16.24
CA ASP A 147 3.62 7.81 17.67
C ASP A 147 3.59 6.29 17.92
N SER A 148 2.80 5.57 17.13
CA SER A 148 2.69 4.10 17.17
C SER A 148 3.81 3.36 16.43
N HIS A 149 4.80 4.05 15.87
CA HIS A 149 5.91 3.48 15.10
C HIS A 149 5.50 2.65 13.87
N ILE A 150 4.42 3.05 13.19
CA ILE A 150 3.88 2.36 12.01
C ILE A 150 4.26 3.09 10.73
N LEU A 151 4.60 2.30 9.71
CA LEU A 151 4.85 2.81 8.38
C LEU A 151 3.53 2.99 7.62
N GLY A 152 3.16 4.22 7.33
CA GLY A 152 2.03 4.55 6.45
C GLY A 152 2.48 4.89 5.03
N VAL A 153 1.82 4.27 4.04
CA VAL A 153 1.96 4.63 2.62
C VAL A 153 0.58 4.99 2.07
N ARG A 154 0.48 6.15 1.43
CA ARG A 154 -0.77 6.68 0.88
C ARG A 154 -0.72 6.76 -0.65
N ARG A 155 -1.89 6.79 -1.28
CA ARG A 155 -2.07 6.91 -2.74
C ARG A 155 -1.40 5.78 -3.54
N VAL A 156 -1.46 4.57 -3.03
CA VAL A 156 -0.96 3.39 -3.75
C VAL A 156 -1.89 3.08 -4.92
N LYS A 157 -1.35 2.87 -6.13
CA LYS A 157 -2.17 2.51 -7.28
C LYS A 157 -2.84 1.16 -7.05
N LYS A 158 -4.10 1.03 -7.48
CA LYS A 158 -4.85 -0.24 -7.33
C LYS A 158 -4.17 -1.44 -7.99
N GLU A 159 -3.50 -1.22 -9.12
CA GLU A 159 -2.71 -2.26 -9.78
C GLU A 159 -1.54 -2.74 -8.92
N ASP A 160 -0.85 -1.81 -8.28
CA ASP A 160 0.30 -2.11 -7.42
C ASP A 160 -0.15 -2.78 -6.13
N MET A 161 -1.28 -2.38 -5.55
CA MET A 161 -1.91 -3.08 -4.42
C MET A 161 -2.17 -4.56 -4.73
N ARG A 162 -2.71 -4.88 -5.92
CA ARG A 162 -2.95 -6.27 -6.32
C ARG A 162 -1.64 -7.06 -6.47
N ARG A 163 -0.58 -6.43 -6.99
CA ARG A 163 0.74 -7.07 -7.09
C ARG A 163 1.35 -7.33 -5.72
N ILE A 164 1.24 -6.39 -4.80
CA ILE A 164 1.70 -6.54 -3.41
C ILE A 164 0.93 -7.66 -2.74
N ALA A 165 -0.40 -7.62 -2.77
CA ALA A 165 -1.27 -8.68 -2.26
C ALA A 165 -0.85 -10.08 -2.76
N LYS A 166 -0.60 -10.22 -4.07
CA LYS A 166 -0.14 -11.48 -4.66
C LYS A 166 1.26 -11.90 -4.18
N THR A 167 2.15 -10.94 -3.95
CA THR A 167 3.55 -11.21 -3.56
C THR A 167 3.67 -11.51 -2.06
N THR A 168 2.86 -10.85 -1.24
CA THR A 168 2.89 -10.98 0.23
C THR A 168 1.88 -11.97 0.77
N GLY A 169 0.92 -12.41 -0.07
CA GLY A 169 -0.22 -13.24 0.37
C GLY A 169 -1.31 -12.45 1.10
N ALA A 170 -1.17 -11.13 1.24
CA ALA A 170 -2.11 -10.29 1.98
C ALA A 170 -3.41 -10.09 1.19
N THR A 171 -4.53 -9.95 1.89
CA THR A 171 -5.84 -9.64 1.32
C THR A 171 -6.07 -8.12 1.29
N ILE A 172 -6.71 -7.63 0.24
CA ILE A 172 -7.08 -6.22 0.14
C ILE A 172 -8.43 -6.03 0.85
N VAL A 173 -8.42 -5.23 1.91
CA VAL A 173 -9.61 -4.92 2.69
C VAL A 173 -10.32 -3.70 2.10
N HIS A 174 -11.51 -3.93 1.55
CA HIS A 174 -12.33 -2.87 0.95
C HIS A 174 -13.21 -2.14 1.98
N THR A 175 -13.63 -2.84 3.03
CA THR A 175 -14.38 -2.28 4.16
C THR A 175 -13.94 -2.96 5.44
N MET A 176 -14.00 -2.24 6.56
CA MET A 176 -13.72 -2.82 7.88
C MET A 176 -14.96 -3.49 8.47
N SER A 177 -16.13 -3.32 7.86
CA SER A 177 -17.41 -3.82 8.37
C SER A 177 -17.59 -5.32 8.11
N ASN A 178 -17.86 -6.07 9.17
CA ASN A 178 -18.22 -7.48 9.14
C ASN A 178 -19.72 -7.64 8.83
N LEU A 179 -20.16 -8.86 8.53
CA LEU A 179 -21.58 -9.20 8.29
C LEU A 179 -22.51 -8.82 9.47
N GLU A 180 -21.97 -8.74 10.69
CA GLU A 180 -22.68 -8.36 11.91
C GLU A 180 -22.69 -6.83 12.16
N GLY A 181 -22.04 -6.04 11.29
CA GLY A 181 -21.96 -4.59 11.40
C GLY A 181 -20.80 -4.07 12.25
N ASP A 182 -20.04 -4.96 12.89
CA ASP A 182 -18.83 -4.59 13.63
C ASP A 182 -17.68 -4.25 12.70
N GLU A 183 -16.86 -3.27 13.08
CA GLU A 183 -15.62 -2.99 12.36
C GLU A 183 -14.49 -3.85 12.94
N VAL A 184 -14.01 -4.86 12.21
CA VAL A 184 -12.89 -5.74 12.62
C VAL A 184 -11.84 -5.79 11.51
N PHE A 185 -10.57 -5.87 11.90
CA PHE A 185 -9.48 -6.17 10.98
C PHE A 185 -8.91 -7.53 11.36
N GLU A 186 -9.25 -8.56 10.59
CA GLU A 186 -8.71 -9.90 10.80
C GLU A 186 -7.25 -9.97 10.34
N SER A 187 -6.38 -10.57 11.16
CA SER A 187 -5.01 -10.86 10.77
C SER A 187 -5.00 -12.08 9.86
N GLN A 188 -4.79 -11.89 8.56
CA GLN A 188 -4.48 -12.97 7.61
C GLN A 188 -3.08 -12.78 7.05
#